data_AF-A0A6L5XKG6-F1
#
_entry.id   AF-A0A6L5XKG6-F1
#
_cell.length_a   1.000
_cell.length_b   1.000
_cell.length_c   1.000
_cell.angle_alpha   90.00
_cell.angle_beta   90.00
_cell.angle_gamma   90.00
#
_symmetry.space_group_name_H-M   'P 1'
#
loop_
_entity.id
_entity.type
_entity.pdbx_description
1 polymer ?
#
loop_
_entity_poly.entity_id
_entity_poly.type
_entity_poly.pdbx_seq_one_letter_code
_entity_poly.pdbx_strand_id
1 'polypeptide(L)'
;MTEDPAPYGSLLYQADPEARWNRLLEAAECHNQSELAAFLGLRQFVVSDARRRGSIPSEWLLTLLRERWINPAWILTGAGARFLQTVPVAGGSLSWSGAGGMRA
;
A
#
# COMPACT_ATOMS: atom_id res chain seq x y z
N MET A 1 23.90 14.65 -13.27
CA MET A 1 23.08 14.31 -12.09
C MET A 1 21.90 13.51 -12.61
N THR A 2 22.15 12.25 -12.95
CA THR A 2 21.11 11.33 -13.43
C THR A 2 20.63 10.63 -12.18
N GLU A 3 19.57 11.14 -11.58
CA GLU A 3 18.90 10.39 -10.52
C GLU A 3 18.37 9.12 -11.18
N ASP A 4 19.02 8.00 -10.86
CA ASP A 4 18.43 6.68 -11.02
C ASP A 4 17.06 6.73 -10.33
N PRO A 5 15.93 6.55 -11.05
CA PRO A 5 14.63 6.70 -10.44
C PRO A 5 14.55 5.69 -9.31
N ALA A 6 14.36 6.19 -8.08
CA ALA A 6 14.32 5.36 -6.89
C ALA A 6 13.42 4.14 -7.17
N PRO A 7 13.88 2.90 -6.86
CA PRO A 7 13.23 1.65 -7.30
C PRO A 7 11.79 1.48 -6.79
N TYR A 8 11.33 2.40 -5.94
CA TYR A 8 9.96 2.54 -5.48
C TYR A 8 9.00 3.11 -6.54
N GLY A 9 9.48 3.92 -7.50
CA GLY A 9 8.63 4.57 -8.51
C GLY A 9 8.13 3.63 -9.61
N SER A 10 8.89 2.59 -9.92
CA SER A 10 8.67 1.77 -11.11
C SER A 10 7.79 0.53 -10.86
N LEU A 11 7.82 -0.04 -9.65
CA LEU A 11 7.07 -1.27 -9.32
C LEU A 11 5.64 -1.00 -8.84
N LEU A 12 5.39 0.16 -8.22
CA LEU A 12 4.07 0.53 -7.71
C LEU A 12 3.09 0.98 -8.81
N TYR A 13 3.61 1.34 -10.00
CA TYR A 13 2.84 1.91 -11.10
C TYR A 13 2.55 0.94 -12.26
N GLN A 14 3.09 -0.27 -12.24
CA GLN A 14 2.91 -1.25 -13.34
C GLN A 14 1.67 -2.13 -13.17
N ALA A 15 0.96 -2.05 -12.04
CA ALA A 15 -0.22 -2.87 -11.80
C ALA A 15 -1.47 -2.27 -12.45
N ASP A 16 -2.17 -3.12 -13.22
CA ASP A 16 -3.46 -2.83 -13.84
C ASP A 16 -4.43 -2.14 -12.85
N PRO A 17 -5.01 -0.97 -13.19
CA PRO A 17 -5.98 -0.27 -12.35
C PRO A 17 -7.16 -1.15 -11.90
N GLU A 18 -7.65 -2.06 -12.74
CA GLU A 18 -8.75 -2.96 -12.38
C GLU A 18 -8.28 -4.03 -11.38
N ALA A 19 -7.09 -4.60 -11.55
CA ALA A 19 -6.52 -5.51 -10.55
C ALA A 19 -6.35 -4.86 -9.16
N ARG A 20 -5.89 -3.61 -9.11
CA ARG A 20 -5.78 -2.84 -7.85
C ARG A 20 -7.15 -2.57 -7.23
N TRP A 21 -8.13 -2.24 -8.06
CA TRP A 21 -9.50 -2.02 -7.64
C TRP A 21 -10.13 -3.29 -7.05
N ASN A 22 -9.94 -4.44 -7.69
CA ASN A 22 -10.47 -5.72 -7.20
C ASN A 22 -9.86 -6.11 -5.85
N ARG A 23 -8.54 -5.92 -5.67
CA ARG A 23 -7.89 -6.15 -4.37
C ARG A 23 -8.36 -5.17 -3.30
N LEU A 24 -8.67 -3.92 -3.66
CA LEU A 24 -9.23 -2.94 -2.73
C LEU A 24 -10.61 -3.39 -2.22
N LEU A 25 -11.48 -3.86 -3.12
CA LEU A 25 -12.78 -4.43 -2.76
C LEU A 25 -12.63 -5.68 -1.90
N GLU A 26 -11.71 -6.58 -2.27
CA GLU A 26 -11.41 -7.79 -1.50
C GLU A 26 -10.88 -7.47 -0.09
N ALA A 27 -9.99 -6.48 0.04
CA ALA A 27 -9.45 -6.02 1.31
C ALA A 27 -10.52 -5.41 2.22
N ALA A 28 -11.47 -4.69 1.62
CA ALA A 28 -12.58 -4.06 2.31
C ALA A 28 -13.77 -5.02 2.56
N GLU A 29 -13.70 -6.27 2.07
CA GLU A 29 -14.82 -7.23 2.07
C GLU A 29 -16.10 -6.64 1.43
N CYS A 30 -15.90 -5.83 0.39
CA CYS A 30 -16.97 -5.15 -0.35
C CYS A 30 -17.10 -5.76 -1.75
N HIS A 31 -18.32 -5.79 -2.29
CA HIS A 31 -18.60 -6.27 -3.64
C HIS A 31 -18.73 -5.14 -4.67
N ASN A 32 -18.98 -3.91 -4.22
CA ASN A 32 -19.20 -2.78 -5.11
C ASN A 32 -18.73 -1.44 -4.51
N GLN A 33 -18.73 -0.40 -5.35
CA GLN A 33 -18.30 0.95 -4.98
C GLN A 33 -19.17 1.61 -3.90
N SER A 34 -20.43 1.21 -3.77
CA SER A 34 -21.36 1.78 -2.78
C SER A 34 -21.06 1.25 -1.38
N GLU A 35 -20.81 -0.05 -1.27
CA GLU A 35 -20.35 -0.69 -0.02
C GLU A 35 -19.00 -0.13 0.41
N LEU A 36 -18.06 0.02 -0.54
CA LEU A 36 -16.77 0.65 -0.25
C LEU A 36 -16.93 2.10 0.23
N ALA A 37 -17.84 2.88 -0.36
CA ALA A 37 -18.13 4.23 0.09
C ALA A 37 -18.69 4.25 1.52
N ALA A 38 -19.61 3.34 1.84
CA ALA A 38 -20.15 3.20 3.19
C ALA A 38 -19.07 2.80 4.20
N PHE A 39 -18.20 1.83 3.86
CA PHE A 39 -17.07 1.41 4.68
C PHE A 39 -16.09 2.57 4.96
N LEU A 40 -15.79 3.38 3.95
CA LEU A 40 -14.87 4.52 4.07
C LEU A 40 -15.53 5.77 4.69
N GLY A 41 -16.84 5.75 4.96
CA GLY A 41 -17.58 6.93 5.41
C GLY A 41 -17.64 8.07 4.38
N LEU A 42 -17.52 7.73 3.09
CA LEU A 42 -17.49 8.67 1.97
C LEU A 42 -18.79 8.64 1.18
N ARG A 43 -19.01 9.68 0.38
CA ARG A 43 -20.08 9.64 -0.62
C ARG A 43 -19.63 8.81 -1.83
N GLN A 44 -20.57 8.04 -2.39
CA GLN A 44 -20.32 7.17 -3.56
C GLN A 44 -19.66 7.91 -4.75
N PHE A 45 -20.01 9.18 -4.98
CA PHE A 45 -19.44 9.98 -6.08
C PHE A 45 -17.91 10.18 -5.95
N VAL A 46 -17.39 10.28 -4.72
CA VAL A 46 -15.94 10.41 -4.46
C VAL A 46 -15.23 9.14 -4.87
N VAL A 47 -15.83 8.00 -4.53
CA VAL A 47 -15.30 6.68 -4.85
C VAL A 47 -15.32 6.42 -6.36
N SER A 48 -16.42 6.80 -7.01
CA SER A 48 -16.58 6.69 -8.46
C SER A 48 -15.58 7.58 -9.23
N ASP A 49 -15.36 8.83 -8.80
CA ASP A 49 -14.39 9.72 -9.46
C ASP A 49 -12.95 9.19 -9.33
N ALA A 50 -12.58 8.69 -8.15
CA ALA A 50 -11.26 8.08 -7.94
C ALA A 50 -11.04 6.82 -8.79
N ARG A 51 -12.06 5.94 -8.89
CA ARG A 51 -12.01 4.76 -9.78
C ARG A 51 -11.85 5.18 -11.24
N ARG A 52 -12.62 6.16 -11.70
CA ARG A 52 -12.54 6.69 -13.07
C ARG A 52 -11.15 7.25 -13.41
N ARG A 53 -10.45 7.81 -12.43
CA ARG A 53 -9.06 8.30 -12.57
C ARG A 53 -8.01 7.20 -12.44
N GLY A 54 -8.41 5.96 -12.12
CA GLY A 54 -7.47 4.85 -11.86
C GLY A 54 -6.60 5.08 -10.62
N SER A 55 -7.07 5.89 -9.67
CA SER A 55 -6.34 6.28 -8.46
C SER A 55 -6.97 5.68 -7.21
N ILE A 56 -6.14 5.15 -6.31
CA ILE A 56 -6.54 4.76 -4.96
C ILE A 56 -5.92 5.75 -3.98
N PRO A 57 -6.71 6.63 -3.35
CA PRO A 57 -6.21 7.58 -2.36
C PRO A 57 -5.51 6.88 -1.19
N SER A 58 -4.40 7.46 -0.72
CA SER A 58 -3.64 6.94 0.42
C SER A 58 -4.50 6.82 1.68
N GLU A 59 -5.43 7.76 1.90
CA GLU A 59 -6.36 7.72 3.03
C GLU A 59 -7.17 6.43 3.09
N TRP A 60 -7.60 5.89 1.94
CA TRP A 60 -8.36 4.64 1.91
C TRP A 60 -7.51 3.45 2.33
N LEU A 61 -6.26 3.43 1.87
CA LEU A 61 -5.28 2.41 2.24
C LEU A 61 -4.95 2.48 3.74
N LEU A 62 -4.85 3.69 4.29
CA LEU A 62 -4.62 3.90 5.71
C LEU A 62 -5.82 3.45 6.55
N THR A 63 -7.05 3.69 6.10
CA THR A 63 -8.25 3.16 6.75
C THR A 63 -8.22 1.62 6.78
N LEU A 64 -7.96 0.98 5.64
CA LEU A 64 -7.85 -0.49 5.58
C LEU A 64 -6.72 -1.05 6.44
N LEU A 65 -5.59 -0.35 6.49
CA LEU A 65 -4.49 -0.71 7.37
C LEU A 65 -4.91 -0.66 8.84
N ARG A 66 -5.59 0.41 9.27
CA ARG A 66 -5.97 0.60 10.68
C ARG A 66 -7.10 -0.33 11.11
N GLU A 67 -8.10 -0.52 10.26
CA GLU A 67 -9.32 -1.28 10.59
C GLU A 67 -9.18 -2.78 10.34
N ARG A 68 -8.30 -3.19 9.42
CA ARG A 68 -8.19 -4.58 8.93
C ARG A 68 -6.77 -5.12 8.88
N TRP A 69 -5.77 -4.33 9.26
CA TRP A 69 -4.34 -4.72 9.18
C TRP A 69 -3.90 -5.17 7.78
N ILE A 70 -4.56 -4.64 6.74
CA ILE A 70 -4.22 -4.95 5.36
C ILE A 70 -2.96 -4.19 4.96
N ASN A 71 -2.07 -4.89 4.25
CA ASN A 71 -0.87 -4.33 3.66
C ASN A 71 -1.22 -3.48 2.42
N PRO A 72 -0.97 -2.15 2.43
CA PRO A 72 -1.22 -1.29 1.27
C PRO A 72 -0.43 -1.69 0.02
N ALA A 73 0.79 -2.22 0.20
CA ALA A 73 1.63 -2.62 -0.92
C ALA A 73 1.01 -3.80 -1.69
N TRP A 74 0.35 -4.73 -0.99
CA TRP A 74 -0.37 -5.83 -1.63
C TRP A 74 -1.56 -5.33 -2.47
N ILE A 75 -2.31 -4.34 -1.98
CA ILE A 75 -3.40 -3.75 -2.76
C ILE A 75 -2.84 -3.13 -4.05
N LEU A 76 -1.79 -2.34 -3.94
CA LEU A 76 -1.21 -1.59 -5.06
C LEU A 76 -0.48 -2.49 -6.07
N THR A 77 0.28 -3.48 -5.61
CA THR A 77 1.16 -4.26 -6.49
C THR A 77 0.68 -5.68 -6.74
N GLY A 78 -0.12 -6.24 -5.82
CA GLY A 78 -0.41 -7.68 -5.77
C GLY A 78 0.72 -8.52 -5.20
N ALA A 79 1.86 -7.90 -4.85
CA ALA A 79 3.01 -8.59 -4.29
C ALA A 79 3.02 -8.53 -2.76
N GLY A 80 3.67 -9.53 -2.15
CA GLY A 80 3.80 -9.64 -0.70
C GLY A 80 2.56 -10.19 0.00
N ALA A 81 2.61 -10.21 1.33
CA ALA A 81 1.52 -10.71 2.16
C ALA A 81 0.35 -9.71 2.20
N ARG A 82 -0.88 -10.23 2.17
CA ARG A 82 -2.13 -9.43 2.27
C ARG A 82 -2.27 -8.75 3.62
N PHE A 83 -1.92 -9.44 4.70
CA PHE A 83 -1.99 -8.92 6.06
C PHE A 83 -0.59 -8.55 6.54
N LEU A 84 -0.48 -7.46 7.29
CA LEU A 84 0.76 -7.14 7.98
C LEU A 84 0.99 -8.14 9.11
N GLN A 85 2.16 -8.77 9.07
CA GLN A 85 2.64 -9.62 10.15
C GLN A 85 3.64 -8.83 10.98
N THR A 86 3.49 -8.88 12.30
CA THR A 86 4.54 -8.41 13.20
C THR A 86 5.63 -9.47 13.18
N VAL A 87 6.80 -9.12 12.65
CA VAL A 87 7.99 -9.95 12.84
C VAL A 87 8.46 -9.68 14.26
N PRO A 88 8.48 -10.67 15.18
CA PRO A 88 9.06 -10.47 16.48
C PRO A 88 10.54 -10.15 16.25
N VAL A 89 10.99 -8.98 16.69
CA VAL A 89 12.42 -8.67 16.68
C VAL A 89 13.05 -9.55 17.77
N ALA A 90 13.49 -10.75 17.37
CA ALA A 90 14.10 -11.69 18.28
C ALA A 90 15.51 -11.20 18.61
N GLY A 91 15.64 -10.25 19.55
CA GLY A 91 16.89 -9.90 20.25
C GLY A 91 18.13 -9.73 19.37
N GLY A 92 17.97 -9.36 18.10
CA GLY A 92 19.05 -9.34 17.12
C GLY A 92 19.83 -8.05 17.28
N SER A 93 21.02 -8.15 17.84
CA SER A 93 22.06 -7.11 17.79
C SER A 93 22.10 -6.51 16.38
N LEU A 94 21.62 -5.26 16.25
CA LEU A 94 21.89 -4.44 15.08
C LEU A 94 23.37 -4.09 15.14
N SER A 95 24.23 -4.99 14.65
CA SER A 95 25.62 -4.64 14.37
C SER A 95 25.61 -3.66 13.19
N TRP A 96 25.42 -2.38 13.50
CA TRP A 96 25.77 -1.30 12.58
C TRP A 96 27.27 -1.41 12.32
N SER A 97 27.63 -2.04 11.21
CA SER A 97 29.02 -2.05 10.74
C SER A 97 29.25 -0.78 9.90
N GLY A 98 29.24 0.36 10.58
CA GLY A 98 29.69 1.64 10.06
C GLY A 98 30.94 2.07 10.79
N ALA A 99 32.04 1.36 10.53
CA ALA A 99 33.40 1.78 10.88
C ALA A 99 34.28 1.70 9.62
N GLY A 100 33.99 2.59 8.66
CA GLY A 100 34.88 2.87 7.54
C GLY A 100 35.73 4.10 7.88
N GLY A 101 36.99 3.87 8.22
CA GLY A 101 37.89 4.83 8.85
C GLY A 101 38.11 6.14 8.10
N MET A 102 38.02 7.24 8.84
CA MET A 102 38.71 8.48 8.53
C MET A 102 40.00 8.48 9.36
N ARG A 103 41.13 8.20 8.70
CA ARG A 103 42.45 8.48 9.27
C ARG A 103 42.88 9.84 8.75
N ALA A 104 43.29 10.68 9.69
CA ALA A 104 43.87 12.00 9.51
C ALA A 104 45.19 11.96 8.73
#